data_AF-A0A644WFL4-F1
#
_entry.id   AF-A0A644WFL4-F1
#
_cell.length_a   1.000
_cell.length_b   1.000
_cell.length_c   1.000
_cell.angle_alpha   90.00
_cell.angle_beta   90.00
_cell.angle_gamma   90.00
#
_symmetry.space_group_name_H-M   'P 1'
#
loop_
_entity.id
_entity.type
_entity.pdbx_description
1 polymer ?
#
loop_
_entity_poly.entity_id
_entity_poly.type
_entity_poly.pdbx_seq_one_letter_code
_entity_poly.pdbx_strand_id
1 'polypeptide(L)'
;MTDREIYEALFAKVEKNMQDYQNKLFQMSPGLIVGKADEIVATNICYNELVTGDFDTEHMEYLLRFENPLEVVRDKWAEEQDVDHSDEFEHALSSLRDMHGIEQEYALDPEYAPPDQGGQTLC
;
A
#
# COMPACT_ATOMS: atom_id res chain seq x y z
N MET A 1 -17.52 27.28 -11.74
CA MET A 1 -16.23 27.47 -11.06
C MET A 1 -15.15 27.39 -12.14
N THR A 2 -14.06 28.11 -12.00
CA THR A 2 -12.86 27.90 -12.85
C THR A 2 -12.19 26.58 -12.47
N ASP A 3 -11.37 26.00 -13.36
CA ASP A 3 -10.63 24.76 -13.07
C ASP A 3 -9.80 24.88 -11.77
N ARG A 4 -9.21 26.05 -11.55
CA ARG A 4 -8.48 26.35 -10.32
C ARG A 4 -9.38 26.33 -9.08
N GLU A 5 -10.57 26.94 -9.15
CA GLU A 5 -11.52 26.95 -8.02
C GLU A 5 -12.02 25.53 -7.71
N ILE A 6 -12.21 24.70 -8.74
CA ILE A 6 -12.62 23.29 -8.61
C ILE A 6 -11.52 22.49 -7.92
N TYR A 7 -10.27 22.67 -8.36
CA TYR A 7 -9.11 22.05 -7.73
C TYR A 7 -8.96 22.45 -6.26
N GLU A 8 -8.99 23.76 -5.96
CA GLU A 8 -8.85 24.27 -4.59
C GLU A 8 -9.96 23.74 -3.67
N ALA A 9 -11.20 23.66 -4.17
CA ALA A 9 -12.33 23.11 -3.43
C ALA A 9 -12.18 21.61 -3.15
N LEU A 10 -11.75 20.83 -4.15
CA LEU A 10 -11.54 19.39 -3.99
C LEU A 10 -10.39 19.12 -3.03
N PHE A 11 -9.26 19.81 -3.21
CA PHE A 11 -8.08 19.69 -2.36
C PHE A 11 -8.43 19.95 -0.89
N ALA A 12 -9.11 21.06 -0.59
CA ALA A 12 -9.51 21.39 0.77
C ALA A 12 -10.43 20.31 1.39
N LYS A 13 -11.29 19.69 0.59
CA LYS A 13 -12.18 18.62 1.03
C LYS A 13 -11.43 17.32 1.33
N VAL A 14 -10.52 16.92 0.44
CA VAL A 14 -9.66 15.72 0.59
C VAL A 14 -8.73 15.86 1.80
N GLU A 15 -8.10 17.02 1.98
CA GLU A 15 -7.30 17.35 3.18
C GLU A 15 -8.11 17.15 4.47
N LYS A 16 -9.31 17.71 4.53
CA LYS A 16 -10.20 17.54 5.69
C LYS A 16 -10.54 16.06 5.91
N ASN A 17 -10.89 15.32 4.84
CA ASN A 17 -11.21 13.90 4.96
C ASN A 17 -10.03 13.06 5.46
N MET A 18 -8.81 13.39 5.03
CA MET A 18 -7.59 12.72 5.50
C MET A 18 -7.33 13.01 6.98
N GLN A 19 -7.48 14.27 7.42
CA GLN A 19 -7.35 14.63 8.84
C GLN A 19 -8.41 13.92 9.70
N ASP A 20 -9.67 13.86 9.25
CA ASP A 20 -10.74 13.14 9.93
C ASP A 20 -10.43 11.64 10.02
N TYR A 21 -9.87 11.05 8.97
CA TYR A 21 -9.45 9.65 8.94
C TYR A 21 -8.31 9.37 9.94
N GLN A 22 -7.25 10.17 9.91
CA GLN A 22 -6.12 10.05 10.84
C GLN A 22 -6.57 10.20 12.31
N ASN A 23 -7.46 11.16 12.58
CA ASN A 23 -8.03 11.34 13.92
C ASN A 23 -8.80 10.10 14.40
N LYS A 24 -9.54 9.42 13.51
CA LYS A 24 -10.19 8.15 13.83
C LYS A 24 -9.15 7.07 14.15
N LEU A 25 -8.09 6.94 13.35
CA LEU A 25 -7.02 5.97 13.59
C LEU A 25 -6.32 6.18 14.94
N PHE A 26 -6.02 7.43 15.31
CA PHE A 26 -5.36 7.74 16.58
C PHE A 26 -6.20 7.41 17.82
N GLN A 27 -7.52 7.26 17.67
CA GLN A 27 -8.42 6.86 18.74
C GLN A 27 -8.57 5.33 18.84
N MET A 28 -8.04 4.57 17.89
CA MET A 28 -8.12 3.11 17.89
C MET A 28 -7.03 2.47 18.75
N SER A 29 -7.32 1.27 19.24
CA SER A 29 -6.29 0.44 19.88
C SER A 29 -5.28 -0.07 18.84
N PRO A 30 -4.02 -0.38 19.24
CA PRO A 30 -3.02 -0.89 18.31
C PRO A 30 -3.47 -2.13 17.52
N GLY A 31 -4.20 -3.06 18.15
CA GLY A 31 -4.70 -4.26 17.47
C GLY A 31 -5.73 -3.95 16.36
N LEU A 32 -6.57 -2.94 16.57
CA LEU A 32 -7.51 -2.49 15.54
C LEU A 32 -6.81 -1.78 14.38
N ILE A 33 -5.74 -1.03 14.67
CA ILE A 33 -4.93 -0.37 13.63
C ILE A 33 -4.26 -1.43 12.73
N VAL A 34 -3.72 -2.51 13.30
CA VAL A 34 -3.13 -3.62 12.52
C VAL A 34 -4.17 -4.23 11.58
N GLY A 35 -5.40 -4.44 12.05
CA GLY A 35 -6.50 -4.92 11.21
C GLY A 35 -6.98 -3.94 10.13
N LYS A 36 -6.43 -2.71 10.10
CA LYS A 36 -6.73 -1.67 9.12
C LYS A 36 -5.58 -1.44 8.13
N ALA A 37 -4.52 -2.25 8.14
CA ALA A 37 -3.32 -2.02 7.34
C ALA A 37 -3.62 -1.79 5.85
N ASP A 38 -4.41 -2.65 5.21
CA ASP A 38 -4.74 -2.53 3.78
C ASP A 38 -5.56 -1.27 3.49
N GLU A 39 -6.53 -0.94 4.36
CA GLU A 39 -7.31 0.29 4.27
C GLU A 39 -6.42 1.54 4.42
N ILE A 40 -5.44 1.50 5.32
CA ILE A 40 -4.48 2.60 5.53
C ILE A 40 -3.61 2.79 4.29
N VAL A 41 -3.10 1.70 3.71
CA VAL A 41 -2.29 1.72 2.48
C VAL A 41 -3.11 2.29 1.33
N ALA A 42 -4.33 1.77 1.09
CA ALA A 42 -5.21 2.26 0.04
C ALA A 42 -5.56 3.75 0.24
N THR A 43 -5.85 4.17 1.47
CA THR A 43 -6.15 5.58 1.78
C THR A 43 -4.97 6.48 1.46
N ASN A 44 -3.75 6.07 1.84
CA ASN A 44 -2.54 6.87 1.58
C ASN A 44 -2.23 6.99 0.09
N ILE A 45 -2.37 5.91 -0.68
CA ILE A 45 -2.20 5.94 -2.14
C ILE A 45 -3.21 6.91 -2.75
N CYS A 46 -4.50 6.75 -2.43
CA CYS A 46 -5.55 7.58 -2.99
C CYS A 46 -5.39 9.05 -2.60
N TYR A 47 -5.01 9.34 -1.35
CA TYR A 47 -4.72 10.70 -0.92
C TYR A 47 -3.57 11.32 -1.72
N ASN A 48 -2.45 10.61 -1.84
CA ASN A 48 -1.27 11.11 -2.55
C ASN A 48 -1.56 11.37 -4.03
N GLU A 49 -2.24 10.45 -4.69
CA GLU A 49 -2.68 10.66 -6.07
C GLU A 49 -3.60 11.88 -6.14
N LEU A 50 -4.65 11.97 -5.31
CA LEU A 50 -5.60 13.09 -5.33
C LEU A 50 -4.97 14.47 -5.08
N VAL A 51 -3.84 14.56 -4.38
CA VAL A 51 -3.18 15.85 -4.09
C VAL A 51 -1.99 16.18 -4.99
N THR A 52 -1.44 15.18 -5.70
CA THR A 52 -0.26 15.37 -6.58
C THR A 52 -0.56 15.13 -8.05
N GLY A 53 -1.63 14.40 -8.34
CA GLY A 53 -2.04 14.02 -9.69
C GLY A 53 -2.63 15.17 -10.48
N ASP A 54 -2.56 15.03 -11.80
CA ASP A 54 -3.22 15.92 -12.76
C ASP A 54 -4.50 15.22 -13.24
N PHE A 55 -5.65 15.79 -12.88
CA PHE A 55 -6.97 15.25 -13.23
C PHE A 55 -7.70 16.25 -14.09
N ASP A 56 -8.48 15.76 -15.04
CA ASP A 56 -9.39 16.65 -15.76
C ASP A 56 -10.48 17.21 -14.82
N THR A 57 -11.03 18.35 -15.24
CA THR A 57 -12.06 19.05 -14.49
C THR A 57 -13.32 18.20 -14.26
N GLU A 58 -13.65 17.29 -15.18
CA GLU A 58 -14.86 16.45 -15.07
C GLU A 58 -14.76 15.46 -13.90
N HIS A 59 -13.61 14.80 -13.74
CA HIS A 59 -13.35 13.93 -12.60
C HIS A 59 -13.37 14.71 -11.28
N MET A 60 -12.77 15.91 -11.25
CA MET A 60 -12.77 16.73 -10.04
C MET A 60 -14.18 17.17 -9.64
N GLU A 61 -14.99 17.62 -10.60
CA GLU A 61 -16.39 17.98 -10.37
C GLU A 61 -17.24 16.78 -9.93
N TYR A 62 -16.96 15.59 -10.46
CA TYR A 62 -17.62 14.36 -10.04
C TYR A 62 -17.30 14.04 -8.58
N LEU A 63 -16.02 14.08 -8.18
CA LEU A 63 -15.58 13.78 -6.81
C LEU A 63 -16.14 14.79 -5.79
N LEU A 64 -16.27 16.06 -6.15
CA LEU A 64 -16.84 17.09 -5.28
C LEU A 64 -18.27 16.80 -4.82
N ARG A 65 -19.01 15.94 -5.53
CA ARG A 65 -20.39 15.54 -5.19
C ARG A 65 -20.48 14.70 -3.91
N PHE A 66 -19.41 14.01 -3.53
CA PHE A 66 -19.40 13.14 -2.35
C PHE A 66 -19.01 13.89 -1.09
N GLU A 67 -19.58 13.55 0.07
CA GLU A 67 -19.17 14.15 1.36
C GLU A 67 -17.71 13.80 1.72
N ASN A 68 -17.31 12.56 1.41
CA ASN A 68 -15.97 12.03 1.63
C ASN A 68 -15.42 11.43 0.32
N PRO A 69 -14.95 12.26 -0.64
CA PRO A 69 -14.32 11.77 -1.87
C PRO A 69 -13.14 10.82 -1.62
N LEU A 70 -12.36 11.03 -0.55
CA LEU A 70 -11.21 10.18 -0.24
C LEU A 70 -11.64 8.73 0.06
N GLU A 71 -12.71 8.55 0.84
CA GLU A 71 -13.28 7.23 1.14
C GLU A 71 -13.85 6.56 -0.11
N VAL A 72 -14.56 7.30 -0.96
CA VAL A 72 -15.13 6.76 -2.20
C VAL A 72 -14.03 6.24 -3.14
N VAL A 73 -12.98 7.04 -3.34
CA VAL A 73 -11.86 6.65 -4.22
C VAL A 73 -11.08 5.50 -3.60
N ARG A 74 -10.84 5.51 -2.28
CA ARG A 74 -10.19 4.40 -1.56
C ARG A 74 -10.92 3.09 -1.76
N ASP A 75 -12.23 3.07 -1.53
CA ASP A 75 -13.02 1.84 -1.62
C ASP A 75 -13.00 1.31 -3.04
N LYS A 76 -13.16 2.20 -4.03
CA LYS A 76 -13.07 1.81 -5.43
C LYS A 76 -11.68 1.31 -5.80
N TRP A 77 -10.62 1.99 -5.36
CA TRP A 77 -9.24 1.57 -5.58
C TRP A 77 -8.97 0.20 -4.97
N ALA A 78 -9.43 -0.04 -3.73
CA ALA A 78 -9.26 -1.33 -3.07
C ALA A 78 -9.93 -2.48 -3.85
N GLU A 79 -11.13 -2.26 -4.40
CA GLU A 79 -11.77 -3.24 -5.30
C GLU A 79 -10.93 -3.51 -6.56
N GLU A 80 -10.37 -2.47 -7.19
CA GLU A 80 -9.55 -2.62 -8.39
C GLU A 80 -8.18 -3.28 -8.10
N GLN A 81 -7.71 -3.20 -6.86
CA GLN A 81 -6.46 -3.84 -6.41
C GLN A 81 -6.68 -5.22 -5.77
N ASP A 82 -7.92 -5.69 -5.66
CA ASP A 82 -8.22 -7.06 -5.19
C ASP A 82 -7.91 -8.07 -6.30
N VAL A 83 -6.60 -8.32 -6.48
CA VAL A 83 -6.06 -9.22 -7.50
C VAL A 83 -5.48 -10.46 -6.84
N ASP A 84 -5.56 -11.60 -7.55
CA ASP A 84 -4.92 -12.83 -7.11
C ASP A 84 -3.39 -12.68 -7.25
N HIS A 85 -2.68 -12.86 -6.14
CA HIS A 85 -1.23 -12.77 -6.06
C HIS A 85 -0.54 -14.15 -5.99
N SER A 86 -1.29 -15.23 -6.19
CA SER A 86 -0.78 -16.59 -6.01
C SER A 86 0.42 -16.89 -6.92
N ASP A 87 0.35 -16.46 -8.18
CA ASP A 87 1.39 -16.70 -9.18
C ASP A 87 2.65 -15.85 -8.89
N GLU A 88 2.48 -14.57 -8.57
CA GLU A 88 3.60 -13.69 -8.18
C GLU A 88 4.29 -14.19 -6.91
N PHE A 89 3.51 -14.70 -5.95
CA PHE A 89 4.03 -15.25 -4.72
C PHE A 89 4.81 -16.54 -4.96
N GLU A 90 4.30 -17.48 -5.77
CA GLU A 90 5.03 -18.68 -6.15
C GLU A 90 6.31 -18.35 -6.92
N HIS A 91 6.26 -17.35 -7.81
CA HIS A 91 7.44 -16.85 -8.51
C HIS A 91 8.47 -16.26 -7.53
N ALA A 92 8.05 -15.50 -6.52
CA ALA A 92 8.93 -14.96 -5.49
C ALA A 92 9.63 -16.08 -4.71
N LEU A 93 8.90 -17.13 -4.31
CA LEU A 93 9.49 -18.30 -3.65
C LEU A 93 10.49 -19.03 -4.54
N SER A 94 10.16 -19.22 -5.82
CA SER A 94 11.07 -19.84 -6.77
C SER A 94 12.34 -19.00 -6.97
N SER A 95 12.19 -17.68 -7.06
CA SER A 95 13.31 -16.74 -7.18
C SER A 95 14.22 -16.79 -5.96
N LEU A 96 13.67 -16.89 -4.75
CA LEU A 96 14.46 -17.03 -3.52
C LEU A 96 15.28 -18.32 -3.52
N ARG A 97 14.70 -19.44 -3.92
CA ARG A 97 15.40 -20.74 -3.99
C ARG A 97 16.53 -20.74 -5.02
N ASP A 98 16.32 -20.06 -6.14
CA ASP A 98 17.29 -20.06 -7.24
C ASP A 98 18.39 -18.99 -7.03
N MET A 99 18.15 -18.01 -6.14
CA MET A 99 19.11 -16.99 -5.75
C MET A 99 20.18 -17.58 -4.83
N HIS A 100 21.37 -17.80 -5.39
CA HIS A 100 22.49 -18.32 -4.63
C HIS A 100 23.03 -17.25 -3.67
N GLY A 101 23.03 -17.56 -2.37
CA GLY A 101 23.73 -16.77 -1.37
C GLY A 101 22.88 -15.86 -0.50
N ILE A 102 21.56 -15.86 -0.72
CA ILE A 102 20.62 -15.18 0.19
C ILE A 102 20.70 -15.76 1.61
N GLU A 103 21.08 -17.03 1.74
CA GLU A 103 21.30 -17.70 3.02
C GLU A 103 22.48 -17.12 3.82
N GLN A 104 23.37 -16.33 3.20
CA GLN A 104 24.41 -15.58 3.92
C GLN A 104 23.92 -14.20 4.39
N GLU A 105 22.82 -13.69 3.84
CA GLU A 105 22.26 -12.39 4.19
C GLU A 105 21.32 -12.44 5.39
N TYR A 106 20.74 -13.61 5.67
CA TYR A 106 19.77 -13.81 6.74
C TYR A 106 20.26 -14.87 7.73
N ALA A 107 19.94 -14.68 9.02
CA ALA A 107 20.24 -15.67 10.04
C ALA A 107 19.44 -16.96 9.76
N LEU A 108 20.16 -18.06 9.57
CA LEU A 108 19.53 -19.38 9.39
C LEU A 108 19.20 -20.00 10.75
N ASP A 109 18.11 -20.75 10.79
CA ASP A 109 17.84 -21.66 11.89
C ASP A 109 18.91 -22.78 11.86
N PRO A 110 19.74 -22.92 12.90
CA PRO A 110 20.80 -23.94 12.92
C PRO A 110 20.28 -25.38 12.90
N GLU A 111 19.01 -25.61 13.25
CA GLU A 111 18.39 -26.95 13.14
C GLU A 111 18.15 -27.36 11.68
N TYR A 112 17.90 -26.38 10.80
CA TYR A 112 17.53 -26.60 9.39
C TYR A 112 18.56 -26.06 8.40
N ALA A 113 19.64 -25.44 8.87
CA ALA A 113 20.70 -24.92 8.02
C ALA A 113 21.33 -26.05 7.19
N PRO A 114 21.59 -25.83 5.89
CA PRO A 114 22.28 -26.82 5.09
C PRO A 114 23.64 -27.12 5.72
N PRO A 115 24.10 -28.39 5.70
CA PRO A 115 25.38 -28.75 6.26
C PRO A 115 26.47 -27.87 5.66
N ASP A 116 27.32 -27.34 6.53
CA ASP A 116 28.44 -26.49 6.16
C ASP A 116 29.22 -27.21 5.04
N GLN A 117 29.28 -26.64 3.84
CA GLN A 117 30.10 -27.18 2.74
C GLN A 117 31.58 -26.87 3.00
N GLY A 118 32.04 -27.20 4.21
CA GLY A 118 33.39 -27.02 4.68
C GLY A 118 34.32 -28.07 4.08
N GLY A 119 34.97 -27.69 2.98
CA GLY A 119 36.30 -28.17 2.60
C GLY A 119 36.35 -29.54 1.94
N GLN A 120 36.48 -29.57 0.60
CA GLN A 120 37.32 -30.57 -0.03
C GLN A 120 38.76 -30.36 0.48
N THR A 121 39.14 -31.03 1.56
CA THR A 121 40.54 -31.34 1.81
C THR A 121 40.97 -32.33 0.75
N LEU A 122 41.58 -31.82 -0.32
CA LEU A 122 42.38 -32.61 -1.25
C LEU A 122 43.43 -33.35 -0.44
N CYS A 123 43.29 -34.67 -0.34
CA CYS A 123 44.34 -35.58 0.13
C CYS A 123 45.53 -35.59 -0.83
#